data_AF-E1Y738-F1
#
_entry.id   AF-E1Y738-F1
#
_cell.length_a   1.000
_cell.length_b   1.000
_cell.length_c   1.000
_cell.angle_alpha   90.00
_cell.angle_beta   90.00
_cell.angle_gamma   90.00
#
_symmetry.space_group_name_H-M   'P 1'
#
loop_
_entity.id
_entity.type
_entity.pdbx_description
1 polymer ?
#
loop_
_entity_poly.entity_id
_entity_poly.type
_entity_poly.pdbx_seq_one_letter_code
_entity_poly.pdbx_strand_id
1 'polypeptide(L)' 'QPECSPAWLFPTVRVNQPSGKYYTSEYLRNLCDIWDLRGSGLTNMHGSTGDIVLLGKK' A
#
# COMPACT_ATOMS: atom_id res chain seq x y z
N GLN A 1 -14.65 -22.56 -0.97
CA GLN A 1 -13.37 -23.22 -1.25
C GLN A 1 -13.03 -23.02 -2.72
N PRO A 2 -11.77 -22.75 -3.05
CA PRO A 2 -10.81 -23.85 -3.20
C PRO A 2 -9.68 -23.74 -2.17
N GLU A 3 -9.17 -24.88 -1.72
CA GLU A 3 -8.06 -25.06 -0.77
C GLU A 3 -6.84 -24.13 -1.04
N CYS A 4 -6.77 -23.05 -0.26
CA CYS A 4 -5.63 -22.14 -0.06
C CYS A 4 -4.71 -21.83 -1.26
N SER A 5 -5.23 -21.12 -2.27
CA SER A 5 -4.39 -20.38 -3.23
C SER A 5 -3.56 -19.29 -2.54
N PRO A 6 -2.26 -19.09 -2.79
CA PRO A 6 -1.43 -18.10 -2.09
C PRO A 6 -1.96 -16.65 -2.13
N ALA A 7 -2.93 -16.35 -3.01
CA ALA A 7 -3.66 -15.09 -3.06
C ALA A 7 -4.50 -14.75 -1.80
N TRP A 8 -4.78 -15.71 -0.91
CA TRP A 8 -5.50 -15.39 0.34
C TRP A 8 -4.63 -14.63 1.36
N LEU A 9 -3.30 -14.76 1.29
CA LEU A 9 -2.38 -13.95 2.10
C LEU A 9 -2.23 -12.58 1.43
N PHE A 10 -3.30 -11.78 1.50
CA PHE A 10 -3.36 -10.42 0.96
C PHE A 10 -3.37 -9.38 2.09
N PRO A 11 -2.31 -9.33 2.93
CA PRO A 11 -2.31 -8.46 4.09
C PRO A 11 -2.17 -7.01 3.65
N THR A 12 -2.82 -6.12 4.40
CA THR A 12 -2.77 -4.68 4.19
C THR A 12 -1.73 -4.06 5.12
N VAL A 13 -0.90 -3.15 4.59
CA VAL A 13 0.03 -2.35 5.39
C VAL A 13 -0.46 -0.91 5.44
N ARG A 14 -0.55 -0.34 6.65
CA ARG A 14 -0.88 1.07 6.87
C ARG A 14 0.40 1.86 7.11
N VAL A 15 0.59 2.93 6.35
CA VAL A 15 1.76 3.81 6.41
C VAL A 15 1.31 5.20 6.82
N ASN A 16 1.98 5.76 7.82
CA ASN A 16 1.69 7.10 8.33
C ASN A 16 1.92 8.16 7.24
N GLN A 17 0.93 9.01 7.01
CA GLN A 17 0.96 10.12 6.07
C GLN A 17 1.60 11.38 6.69
N PRO A 18 2.23 12.26 5.88
CA PRO A 18 2.55 13.60 6.32
C PRO A 18 1.27 14.38 6.67
N SER A 19 1.39 15.26 7.67
CA SER A 19 0.29 16.15 8.06
C SER A 19 -0.19 16.98 6.86
N GLY A 20 -1.50 17.04 6.65
CA GLY A 20 -2.09 17.74 5.51
C GLY A 20 -1.99 17.03 4.15
N LYS A 21 -1.41 15.82 4.08
CA LYS A 21 -1.33 14.99 2.85
C LYS A 21 -0.64 15.69 1.66
N TYR A 22 0.35 16.53 1.94
CA TYR A 22 1.18 17.12 0.90
C TYR A 22 2.38 16.21 0.60
N TYR A 23 2.58 15.93 -0.68
CA TYR A 23 3.66 15.06 -1.15
C TYR A 23 4.47 15.73 -2.24
N THR A 24 5.76 15.42 -2.29
CA THR A 24 6.57 15.66 -3.48
C THR A 24 6.38 14.49 -4.45
N SER A 25 6.52 14.76 -5.75
CA SER A 25 6.43 13.70 -6.75
C SER A 25 7.53 12.65 -6.60
N GLU A 26 8.69 13.03 -6.07
CA GLU A 26 9.79 12.12 -5.72
C GLU A 26 9.38 11.14 -4.61
N TYR A 27 8.77 11.64 -3.53
CA TYR A 27 8.34 10.79 -2.42
C TYR A 27 7.32 9.72 -2.86
N LEU A 28 6.34 10.11 -3.67
CA LEU A 28 5.33 9.17 -4.16
C LEU A 28 5.92 8.11 -5.08
N ARG A 29 6.86 8.48 -5.96
CA ARG A 29 7.54 7.51 -6.83
C ARG A 29 8.35 6.50 -6.03
N ASN A 30 9.15 6.97 -5.08
CA ASN A 30 9.92 6.09 -4.20
C ASN A 30 9.00 5.12 -3.41
N LEU A 31 7.82 5.58 -2.99
CA LEU A 31 6.84 4.75 -2.31
C LEU A 31 6.23 3.69 -3.23
N CYS A 32 5.91 4.04 -4.49
CA CYS A 32 5.45 3.09 -5.49
C CYS A 32 6.53 2.05 -5.84
N ASP A 33 7.78 2.47 -6.03
CA ASP A 33 8.89 1.57 -6.38
C ASP A 33 9.10 0.49 -5.29
N ILE A 34 9.01 0.88 -4.02
CA ILE A 34 9.08 -0.05 -2.88
C ILE A 34 7.89 -1.01 -2.89
N TRP A 35 6.69 -0.50 -3.20
CA TRP A 35 5.47 -1.30 -3.17
C TRP A 35 5.34 -2.27 -4.35
N ASP A 36 5.83 -1.91 -5.53
CA ASP A 36 5.90 -2.81 -6.68
C ASP A 36 6.87 -3.98 -6.42
N LEU A 37 8.00 -3.68 -5.76
CA LEU A 37 8.99 -4.68 -5.39
C LEU A 37 8.47 -5.68 -4.34
N ARG A 38 7.71 -5.21 -3.35
CA ARG A 38 7.39 -6.00 -2.13
C ARG A 38 5.90 -6.31 -1.94
N GLY A 39 5.05 -5.78 -2.80
CA GLY A 39 3.60 -5.88 -2.69
C GLY A 39 2.94 -6.10 -4.03
N SER A 40 1.63 -5.88 -4.04
CA SER A 40 0.77 -6.09 -5.20
C SER A 40 0.79 -4.93 -6.19
N GLY A 41 1.35 -3.77 -5.81
CA GLY A 41 1.22 -2.50 -6.56
C GLY A 41 -0.10 -1.76 -6.31
N LEU A 42 -1.06 -2.34 -5.56
CA LEU A 42 -2.35 -1.71 -5.25
C LEU A 42 -2.29 -0.87 -3.99
N THR A 43 -2.85 0.34 -4.02
CA THR A 43 -2.85 1.27 -2.88
C THR A 43 -4.18 2.02 -2.75
N ASN A 44 -4.61 2.35 -1.52
CA ASN A 44 -5.58 3.41 -1.28
C ASN A 44 -4.88 4.67 -0.75
N MET A 45 -5.14 5.80 -1.39
CA MET A 45 -4.64 7.14 -1.04
C MET A 45 -5.85 8.04 -0.72
N HIS A 46 -6.46 7.97 0.47
CA HIS A 46 -6.02 7.41 1.75
C HIS A 46 -7.11 6.53 2.38
N GLY A 47 -6.77 5.81 3.45
CA GLY A 47 -7.77 5.24 4.35
C GLY A 47 -8.60 6.33 5.05
N SER A 48 -9.75 5.96 5.61
CA SER A 48 -10.67 6.90 6.28
C SER A 48 -10.03 7.66 7.46
N THR A 49 -9.09 7.03 8.17
CA THR A 49 -8.29 7.64 9.25
C THR A 49 -7.18 8.56 8.72
N GLY A 50 -6.85 8.47 7.43
CA GLY A 50 -5.85 9.31 6.77
C GLY A 50 -4.57 8.58 6.36
N ASP A 51 -4.38 7.32 6.76
CA ASP A 51 -3.20 6.50 6.43
C ASP A 51 -3.09 6.22 4.93
N ILE A 52 -1.86 6.13 4.43
CA ILE A 52 -1.60 5.49 3.13
C ILE A 52 -1.80 3.99 3.32
N VAL A 53 -2.60 3.37 2.45
CA VAL A 53 -2.92 1.95 2.56
C VAL A 53 -2.28 1.20 1.40
N LEU A 54 -1.38 0.28 1.70
CA LEU A 54 -0.75 -0.62 0.73
C LEU A 54 -1.49 -1.97 0.79
N LEU A 55 -2.18 -2.33 -0.29
CA LEU A 55 -3.12 -3.45 -0.32
C LEU A 55 -2.47 -4.71 -0.88
N GLY A 56 -2.22 -5.72 -0.04
CA GLY A 56 -1.70 -7.00 -0.51
C GLY A 56 -0.18 -7.01 -0.64
N LYS A 57 0.47 -7.45 0.43
CA LYS A 57 1.91 -7.76 0.43
C LYS A 57 2.15 -9.12 -0.25
N LYS A 58 3.24 -9.24 -1.01
CA LYS A 58 3.75 -10.53 -1.51
C LYS A 58 4.50 -11.30 -0.42
#